data_AF-A0AAW1H928-F1
#
_entry.id   AF-A0AAW1H928-F1
#
_cell.length_a   1.000
_cell.length_b   1.000
_cell.length_c   1.000
_cell.angle_alpha   90.00
_cell.angle_beta   90.00
_cell.angle_gamma   90.00
#
_symmetry.space_group_name_H-M   'P 1'
#
loop_
_entity.id
_entity.type
_entity.pdbx_description
1 polymer ?
#
loop_
_entity_poly.entity_id
_entity_poly.type
_entity_poly.pdbx_seq_one_letter_code
_entity_poly.pdbx_strand_id
1 'polypeptide(L)'
;MTEPFVDFPQVADYLWNNFLSGTSDSRPFGTAVLDGIDFDIEAGTNANWDVLAKALQGNSTPQKKVYLSAAPQCPFPDMHLSNAIDTGVFDFVWVQFYNNPMAACQYNGDTTQLLNSWTQWSTVNAGQVFLGIPAAPDAASNGYIPPDVLISQVLPTIKSSPKYGGVMLWFRFYDTSYSNSIMGSI
;
A
#
# COMPACT_ATOMS: atom_id res chain seq x y z
N MET A 1 18.90 -0.18 27.71
CA MET A 1 19.42 -0.58 26.39
C MET A 1 18.74 0.33 25.39
N THR A 2 19.48 1.23 24.77
CA THR A 2 18.98 2.07 23.68
C THR A 2 18.91 1.22 22.42
N GLU A 3 17.73 1.11 21.82
CA GLU A 3 17.55 0.57 20.47
C GLU A 3 18.62 1.18 19.53
N PRO A 4 19.29 0.40 18.67
CA PRO A 4 20.24 0.96 17.71
C PRO A 4 19.51 2.00 16.85
N PHE A 5 20.07 3.20 16.76
CA PHE A 5 19.56 4.25 15.89
C PHE A 5 19.54 3.73 14.44
N VAL A 6 18.35 3.60 13.86
CA VAL A 6 18.21 3.29 12.43
C VAL A 6 18.59 4.55 11.66
N ASP A 7 19.68 4.46 10.89
CA ASP A 7 20.08 5.49 9.94
C ASP A 7 19.36 5.24 8.61
N PHE A 8 18.24 5.95 8.40
CA PHE A 8 17.39 5.77 7.21
C PHE A 8 18.12 5.99 5.88
N PRO A 9 19.06 6.95 5.75
CA PRO A 9 20.02 6.97 4.65
C PRO A 9 20.74 5.65 4.38
N GLN A 10 21.26 4.96 5.40
CA GLN A 10 21.91 3.66 5.22
C GLN A 10 20.93 2.58 4.75
N VAL A 11 19.69 2.62 5.23
CA VAL A 11 18.63 1.73 4.75
C VAL A 11 18.32 1.99 3.27
N ALA A 12 18.24 3.27 2.86
CA ALA A 12 18.02 3.65 1.46
C ALA A 12 19.15 3.11 0.55
N ASP A 13 20.41 3.29 0.96
CA ASP A 13 21.58 2.78 0.23
C ASP A 13 21.58 1.25 0.15
N TYR A 14 21.22 0.58 1.24
CA TYR A 14 21.10 -0.87 1.27
C TYR A 14 20.06 -1.37 0.26
N LEU A 15 18.85 -0.78 0.27
CA LEU A 15 17.77 -1.13 -0.66
C LEU A 15 18.18 -0.85 -2.11
N TRP A 16 18.81 0.31 -2.34
CA TRP A 16 19.31 0.70 -3.66
C TRP A 16 20.31 -0.31 -4.21
N ASN A 17 21.32 -0.67 -3.41
CA ASN A 17 22.43 -1.52 -3.83
C ASN A 17 22.06 -3.00 -3.97
N ASN A 18 21.11 -3.49 -3.18
CA ASN A 18 20.79 -4.91 -3.12
C ASN A 18 19.56 -5.30 -3.95
N PHE A 19 18.62 -4.38 -4.18
CA PHE A 19 17.34 -4.70 -4.82
C PHE A 19 17.02 -3.83 -6.04
N LEU A 20 17.46 -2.56 -6.03
CA LEU A 20 17.25 -1.64 -7.15
C LEU A 20 18.49 -1.60 -8.06
N SER A 21 18.80 -0.45 -8.66
CA SER A 21 19.82 -0.34 -9.71
C SER A 21 21.24 -0.08 -9.20
N GLY A 22 21.45 -0.09 -7.87
CA GLY A 22 22.79 -0.05 -7.30
C GLY A 22 23.52 -1.39 -7.43
N THR A 23 24.71 -1.46 -6.83
CA THR A 23 25.59 -2.65 -6.95
C THR A 23 25.93 -3.22 -5.57
N SER A 24 25.89 -4.54 -5.46
CA SER A 24 26.26 -5.31 -4.26
C SER A 24 26.76 -6.68 -4.70
N ASP A 25 27.75 -7.22 -3.99
CA ASP A 25 28.31 -8.56 -4.26
C ASP A 25 27.36 -9.68 -3.80
N SER A 26 26.35 -9.37 -2.99
CA SER A 26 25.47 -10.35 -2.34
C SER A 26 23.99 -9.97 -2.47
N ARG A 27 23.54 -9.68 -3.69
CA ARG A 27 22.13 -9.34 -3.96
C ARG A 27 21.21 -10.53 -3.66
N PRO A 28 20.21 -10.38 -2.76
CA PRO A 28 19.36 -11.49 -2.33
C PRO A 28 18.55 -12.15 -3.46
N PHE A 29 18.11 -11.37 -4.44
CA PHE A 29 17.37 -11.86 -5.62
C PHE A 29 18.26 -11.94 -6.87
N GLY A 30 19.58 -12.08 -6.67
CA GLY A 30 20.54 -12.13 -7.76
C GLY A 30 20.60 -10.83 -8.56
N THR A 31 20.74 -10.94 -9.88
CA THR A 31 20.93 -9.79 -10.78
C THR A 31 19.63 -9.07 -11.15
N ALA A 32 18.48 -9.52 -10.62
CA ALA A 32 17.21 -8.85 -10.86
C ALA A 32 17.22 -7.44 -10.27
N VAL A 33 16.66 -6.49 -11.01
CA VAL A 33 16.45 -5.11 -10.56
C VAL A 33 14.95 -4.92 -10.36
N LEU A 34 14.54 -4.74 -9.11
CA LEU A 34 13.14 -4.47 -8.79
C LEU A 34 12.72 -3.09 -9.31
N ASP A 35 11.43 -2.95 -9.59
CA ASP A 35 10.86 -1.69 -10.09
C ASP A 35 10.67 -0.65 -8.97
N GLY A 36 10.55 -1.08 -7.72
CA GLY A 36 10.20 -0.19 -6.63
C GLY A 36 10.30 -0.84 -5.25
N ILE A 37 9.89 -0.06 -4.25
CA ILE A 37 9.84 -0.46 -2.84
C ILE A 37 8.45 -0.15 -2.30
N ASP A 38 7.86 -1.13 -1.62
CA ASP A 38 6.60 -0.97 -0.90
C ASP A 38 6.84 -0.72 0.59
N PHE A 39 6.10 0.24 1.14
CA PHE A 39 6.13 0.62 2.55
C PHE A 39 4.92 0.00 3.24
N ASP A 40 5.12 -1.19 3.80
CA ASP A 40 4.16 -1.89 4.64
C ASP A 40 4.63 -1.83 6.11
N ILE A 41 4.43 -0.66 6.73
CA ILE A 41 4.90 -0.37 8.08
C ILE A 41 3.73 -0.44 9.06
N GLU A 42 3.61 -1.55 9.77
CA GLU A 42 2.47 -1.81 10.66
C GLU A 42 2.78 -1.60 12.15
N ALA A 43 4.05 -1.39 12.52
CA ALA A 43 4.46 -1.24 13.91
C ALA A 43 5.76 -0.43 14.05
N GLY A 44 6.05 -0.03 15.29
CA GLY A 44 7.28 0.65 15.65
C GLY A 44 7.12 2.17 15.67
N THR A 45 8.18 2.88 15.26
CA THR A 45 8.17 4.34 15.22
C THR A 45 7.45 4.88 13.98
N ASN A 46 6.84 6.05 14.10
CA ASN A 46 6.28 6.80 12.98
C ASN A 46 7.25 7.86 12.41
N ALA A 47 8.50 7.85 12.87
CA ALA A 47 9.51 8.82 12.46
C ALA A 47 10.32 8.35 11.24
N ASN A 48 10.67 9.32 10.38
CA ASN A 48 11.66 9.22 9.29
C ASN A 48 11.31 8.32 8.09
N TRP A 49 10.09 7.78 8.00
CA TRP A 49 9.63 7.10 6.78
C TRP A 49 9.56 8.04 5.57
N ASP A 50 9.29 9.32 5.81
CA ASP A 50 9.35 10.41 4.83
C ASP A 50 10.78 10.67 4.31
N VAL A 51 11.77 10.58 5.21
CA VAL A 51 13.19 10.70 4.86
C VAL A 51 13.61 9.53 3.95
N LEU A 52 13.24 8.30 4.31
CA LEU A 52 13.52 7.12 3.49
C LEU A 52 12.84 7.20 2.12
N ALA A 53 11.56 7.58 2.07
CA ALA A 53 10.81 7.71 0.82
C ALA A 53 11.48 8.73 -0.13
N LYS A 54 11.87 9.90 0.39
CA LYS A 54 12.59 10.91 -0.41
C LYS A 54 13.96 10.43 -0.87
N ALA A 55 14.71 9.73 -0.01
CA ALA A 55 16.01 9.19 -0.39
C ALA A 55 15.91 8.15 -1.52
N LEU A 56 14.94 7.23 -1.44
CA LEU A 56 14.68 6.25 -2.49
C LEU A 56 14.20 6.89 -3.79
N GLN A 57 13.28 7.85 -3.70
CA GLN A 57 12.80 8.59 -4.87
C GLN A 57 13.95 9.35 -5.56
N GLY A 58 14.87 9.92 -4.79
CA GLY A 58 16.04 10.65 -5.28
C GLY A 58 17.00 9.80 -6.12
N ASN A 59 16.95 8.47 -6.02
CA ASN A 59 17.70 7.56 -6.87
C ASN A 59 17.06 7.31 -8.25
N SER A 60 15.86 7.86 -8.50
CA SER A 60 15.21 7.77 -9.80
C SER A 60 16.00 8.52 -10.87
N THR A 61 16.15 7.88 -12.03
CA THR A 61 16.76 8.48 -13.22
C THR A 61 15.73 8.56 -14.35
N PRO A 62 15.95 9.38 -15.41
CA PRO A 62 15.08 9.38 -16.57
C PRO A 62 14.96 8.01 -17.26
N GLN A 63 15.97 7.14 -17.12
CA GLN A 63 16.03 5.80 -17.73
C GLN A 63 15.39 4.72 -16.83
N LYS A 64 15.48 4.87 -15.51
CA LYS A 64 14.91 3.93 -14.54
C LYS A 64 14.36 4.69 -13.35
N LYS A 65 13.04 4.79 -13.32
CA LYS A 65 12.27 5.28 -12.17
C LYS A 65 12.28 4.23 -11.04
N VAL A 66 12.36 4.69 -9.80
CA VAL A 66 12.08 3.88 -8.61
C VAL A 66 10.63 4.15 -8.22
N TYR A 67 9.77 3.15 -8.36
CA TYR A 67 8.38 3.25 -7.92
C TYR A 67 8.30 3.15 -6.40
N LEU A 68 7.45 3.96 -5.79
CA LEU A 68 7.17 3.88 -4.36
C LEU A 68 5.69 3.59 -4.13
N SER A 69 5.42 2.57 -3.33
CA SER A 69 4.07 2.26 -2.87
C SER A 69 3.98 2.22 -1.35
N ALA A 70 2.78 2.42 -0.80
CA ALA A 70 2.52 2.35 0.64
C ALA A 70 1.24 1.55 0.93
N ALA A 71 1.27 0.80 2.03
CA ALA A 71 0.16 0.00 2.54
C ALA A 71 -0.37 0.49 3.89
N PRO A 72 -0.88 1.73 4.00
CA PRO A 72 -1.42 2.22 5.28
C PRO A 72 -2.64 1.41 5.71
N GLN A 73 -2.88 1.36 7.02
CA GLN A 73 -4.14 0.87 7.57
C GLN A 73 -5.27 1.85 7.20
N CYS A 74 -6.53 1.38 7.16
CA CYS A 74 -7.66 2.28 6.82
C CYS A 74 -8.01 3.41 7.81
N PRO A 75 -7.66 3.37 9.12
CA PRO A 75 -7.84 4.54 9.98
C PRO A 75 -7.07 5.74 9.43
N PHE A 76 -7.75 6.89 9.31
CA PHE A 76 -7.17 8.09 8.72
C PHE A 76 -6.98 9.20 9.77
N PRO A 77 -5.80 9.85 9.86
CA PRO A 77 -4.55 9.50 9.16
C PRO A 77 -3.94 8.19 9.68
N ASP A 78 -3.12 7.54 8.84
CA ASP A 78 -2.37 6.35 9.24
C ASP A 78 -1.25 6.75 10.21
N MET A 79 -1.07 5.93 11.26
CA MET A 79 -0.16 6.23 12.35
C MET A 79 1.31 6.29 11.91
N HIS A 80 1.72 5.47 10.94
CA HIS A 80 3.12 5.29 10.55
C HIS A 80 3.47 5.99 9.24
N LEU A 81 2.56 5.95 8.27
CA LEU A 81 2.84 6.27 6.87
C LEU A 81 2.29 7.62 6.42
N SER A 82 1.38 8.27 7.16
CA SER A 82 0.82 9.56 6.71
C SER A 82 1.89 10.62 6.45
N ASN A 83 2.91 10.74 7.31
CA ASN A 83 4.03 11.68 7.08
C ASN A 83 4.79 11.37 5.79
N ALA A 84 4.96 10.09 5.46
CA ALA A 84 5.64 9.67 4.24
C ALA A 84 4.76 9.92 3.00
N ILE A 85 3.47 9.59 3.07
CA ILE A 85 2.50 9.83 2.00
C ILE A 85 2.38 11.32 1.69
N ASP A 86 2.37 12.18 2.71
CA ASP A 86 2.24 13.64 2.56
C ASP A 86 3.41 14.27 1.78
N THR A 87 4.55 13.59 1.67
CA THR A 87 5.68 14.04 0.83
C THR A 87 5.35 14.14 -0.65
N GLY A 88 4.33 13.42 -1.13
CA GLY A 88 3.95 13.41 -2.54
C GLY A 88 4.78 12.49 -3.43
N VAL A 89 5.68 11.68 -2.87
CA VAL A 89 6.58 10.83 -3.67
C VAL A 89 6.04 9.43 -3.98
N PHE A 90 4.91 9.04 -3.38
CA PHE A 90 4.31 7.73 -3.59
C PHE A 90 3.49 7.68 -4.88
N ASP A 91 3.79 6.70 -5.73
CA ASP A 91 3.08 6.42 -6.96
C ASP A 91 1.76 5.72 -6.68
N PHE A 92 1.77 4.77 -5.74
CA PHE A 92 0.64 3.91 -5.42
C PHE A 92 0.40 3.87 -3.91
N VAL A 93 -0.86 3.96 -3.48
CA VAL A 93 -1.24 3.74 -2.08
C VAL A 93 -2.36 2.71 -2.06
N TRP A 94 -2.09 1.51 -1.54
CA TRP A 94 -3.11 0.47 -1.35
C TRP A 94 -3.54 0.42 0.11
N VAL A 95 -4.59 1.18 0.43
CA VAL A 95 -5.11 1.29 1.79
C VAL A 95 -5.72 -0.04 2.22
N GLN A 96 -5.28 -0.56 3.36
CA GLN A 96 -5.74 -1.84 3.92
C GLN A 96 -7.10 -1.67 4.61
N PHE A 97 -8.18 -1.96 3.87
CA PHE A 97 -9.57 -1.91 4.38
C PHE A 97 -9.98 -3.21 5.08
N TYR A 98 -9.12 -3.71 5.97
CA TYR A 98 -9.31 -4.94 6.75
C TYR A 98 -8.56 -4.86 8.10
N ASN A 99 -8.82 -5.82 9.00
CA ASN A 99 -8.22 -5.91 10.35
C ASN A 99 -8.41 -4.70 11.29
N ASN A 100 -9.31 -3.76 10.96
CA ASN A 100 -9.60 -2.54 11.71
C ASN A 100 -11.10 -2.44 12.10
N PRO A 101 -11.68 -3.43 12.80
CA PRO A 101 -13.12 -3.50 13.03
C PRO A 101 -13.68 -2.36 13.89
N MET A 102 -12.84 -1.72 14.72
CA MET A 102 -13.25 -0.63 15.63
C MET A 102 -13.03 0.77 15.05
N ALA A 103 -12.39 0.88 13.89
CA ALA A 103 -12.02 2.18 13.31
C ALA A 103 -13.05 2.75 12.32
N ALA A 104 -14.16 2.03 12.10
CA ALA A 104 -15.24 2.42 11.19
C ALA A 104 -14.77 2.77 9.77
N CYS A 105 -13.79 2.03 9.24
CA CYS A 105 -13.20 2.28 7.93
C CYS A 105 -13.26 1.10 6.96
N GLN A 106 -13.71 -0.08 7.38
CA GLN A 106 -13.72 -1.30 6.56
C GLN A 106 -15.14 -1.82 6.33
N TYR A 107 -15.27 -2.82 5.45
CA TYR A 107 -16.52 -3.56 5.30
C TYR A 107 -16.80 -4.41 6.55
N ASN A 108 -18.03 -4.34 7.05
CA ASN A 108 -18.48 -5.06 8.24
C ASN A 108 -19.87 -5.70 8.06
N GLY A 109 -20.25 -5.97 6.80
CA GLY A 109 -21.62 -6.32 6.40
C GLY A 109 -22.36 -5.16 5.70
N ASP A 110 -21.87 -3.93 5.87
CA ASP A 110 -22.34 -2.70 5.23
C ASP A 110 -21.17 -1.93 4.58
N THR A 111 -21.43 -1.21 3.47
CA THR A 111 -20.39 -0.50 2.72
C THR A 111 -20.18 0.95 3.16
N THR A 112 -21.06 1.52 4.00
CA THR A 112 -21.05 2.95 4.35
C THR A 112 -19.74 3.38 4.98
N GLN A 113 -19.23 2.60 5.94
CA GLN A 113 -17.98 2.90 6.65
C GLN A 113 -16.77 2.87 5.71
N LEU A 114 -16.70 1.85 4.87
CA LEU A 114 -15.67 1.73 3.84
C LEU A 114 -15.70 2.89 2.85
N LEU A 115 -16.86 3.23 2.30
CA LEU A 115 -16.99 4.27 1.28
C LEU A 115 -16.72 5.68 1.85
N ASN A 116 -17.09 5.92 3.11
CA ASN A 116 -16.75 7.16 3.81
C ASN A 116 -15.23 7.29 4.01
N SER A 117 -14.56 6.22 4.44
CA SER A 117 -13.10 6.20 4.59
C SER A 117 -12.39 6.33 3.24
N TRP A 118 -12.87 5.63 2.20
CA TRP A 118 -12.37 5.78 0.83
C TRP A 118 -12.41 7.24 0.35
N THR A 119 -13.48 7.96 0.64
CA THR A 119 -13.62 9.37 0.22
C THR A 119 -12.48 10.22 0.79
N GLN A 120 -12.06 9.98 2.04
CA GLN A 120 -10.91 10.65 2.66
C GLN A 120 -9.60 10.21 1.99
N TRP A 121 -9.35 8.91 1.92
CA TRP A 121 -8.13 8.35 1.36
C TRP A 121 -7.91 8.71 -0.11
N SER A 122 -8.98 8.86 -0.89
CA SER A 122 -8.89 9.23 -2.30
C SER A 122 -8.37 10.65 -2.55
N THR A 123 -8.14 11.44 -1.49
CA THR A 123 -7.59 12.80 -1.57
C THR A 123 -6.09 12.89 -1.28
N VAL A 124 -5.46 11.83 -0.74
CA VAL A 124 -4.04 11.85 -0.31
C VAL A 124 -3.08 12.19 -1.43
N ASN A 125 -1.90 12.71 -1.08
CA ASN A 125 -0.88 13.15 -2.03
C ASN A 125 -0.12 11.96 -2.67
N ALA A 126 -0.81 11.16 -3.47
CA ALA A 126 -0.26 10.04 -4.23
C ALA A 126 -0.76 10.05 -5.67
N GLY A 127 -0.06 9.32 -6.55
CA GLY A 127 -0.44 9.16 -7.96
C GLY A 127 -1.78 8.42 -8.10
N GLN A 128 -1.87 7.22 -7.55
CA GLN A 128 -3.07 6.39 -7.55
C GLN A 128 -3.33 5.77 -6.18
N VAL A 129 -4.61 5.58 -5.86
CA VAL A 129 -5.11 4.94 -4.63
C VAL A 129 -5.86 3.67 -5.00
N PHE A 130 -5.54 2.58 -4.31
CA PHE A 130 -6.09 1.25 -4.51
C PHE A 130 -6.88 0.83 -3.27
N LEU A 131 -7.97 0.09 -3.51
CA LEU A 131 -8.73 -0.55 -2.44
C LEU A 131 -8.03 -1.84 -2.03
N GLY A 132 -7.36 -1.88 -0.88
CA GLY A 132 -6.73 -3.08 -0.33
C GLY A 132 -7.72 -3.93 0.46
N ILE A 133 -7.93 -5.18 0.05
CA ILE A 133 -8.91 -6.10 0.66
C ILE A 133 -8.36 -7.53 0.78
N PRO A 134 -8.90 -8.35 1.70
CA PRO A 134 -8.55 -9.76 1.81
C PRO A 134 -9.08 -10.55 0.59
N ALA A 135 -8.27 -11.45 0.05
CA ALA A 135 -8.64 -12.30 -1.09
C ALA A 135 -9.60 -13.45 -0.70
N ALA A 136 -9.70 -13.77 0.59
CA ALA A 136 -10.59 -14.78 1.14
C ALA A 136 -10.99 -14.42 2.58
N PRO A 137 -12.07 -15.00 3.13
CA PRO A 137 -12.46 -14.80 4.52
C PRO A 137 -11.34 -15.12 5.52
N ASP A 138 -10.53 -16.14 5.24
CA ASP A 138 -9.45 -16.60 6.13
C ASP A 138 -8.14 -15.81 5.96
N ALA A 139 -8.08 -14.87 5.01
CA ALA A 139 -6.86 -14.09 4.74
C ALA A 139 -6.65 -12.94 5.75
N ALA A 140 -7.70 -12.53 6.45
CA ALA A 140 -7.69 -11.49 7.45
C ALA A 140 -8.74 -11.79 8.54
N SER A 141 -8.62 -11.18 9.72
CA SER A 141 -9.58 -11.39 10.80
C SER A 141 -10.96 -10.77 10.49
N ASN A 142 -10.98 -9.67 9.73
CA ASN A 142 -12.18 -8.93 9.35
C ASN A 142 -11.97 -8.21 8.02
N GLY A 143 -13.05 -7.72 7.39
CA GLY A 143 -12.98 -6.83 6.21
C GLY A 143 -13.06 -7.53 4.85
N TYR A 144 -13.23 -8.86 4.81
CA TYR A 144 -13.51 -9.58 3.57
C TYR A 144 -14.83 -9.10 2.95
N ILE A 145 -14.79 -8.73 1.67
CA ILE A 145 -15.96 -8.30 0.90
C ILE A 145 -16.32 -9.43 -0.06
N PRO A 146 -17.56 -9.90 -0.12
CA PRO A 146 -17.97 -10.82 -1.20
C PRO A 146 -17.80 -10.17 -2.59
N PRO A 147 -17.36 -10.91 -3.63
CA PRO A 147 -17.13 -10.33 -4.96
C PRO A 147 -18.35 -9.61 -5.56
N ASP A 148 -19.55 -10.16 -5.37
CA ASP A 148 -20.81 -9.57 -5.84
C ASP A 148 -21.12 -8.24 -5.12
N VAL A 149 -20.85 -8.17 -3.81
CA VAL A 149 -20.97 -6.93 -3.04
C VAL A 149 -19.94 -5.90 -3.50
N LEU A 150 -18.68 -6.29 -3.68
CA LEU A 150 -17.65 -5.41 -4.21
C LEU A 150 -18.06 -4.82 -5.57
N ILE A 151 -18.49 -5.66 -6.50
CA ILE A 151 -18.85 -5.27 -7.87
C ILE A 151 -20.08 -4.35 -7.88
N SER A 152 -21.13 -4.68 -7.12
CA SER A 152 -22.41 -3.97 -7.21
C SER A 152 -22.51 -2.76 -6.29
N GLN A 153 -21.78 -2.71 -5.18
CA GLN A 153 -21.97 -1.70 -4.13
C GLN A 153 -20.73 -0.86 -3.82
N VAL A 154 -19.52 -1.31 -4.19
CA VAL A 154 -18.28 -0.58 -3.87
C VAL A 154 -17.63 0.01 -5.12
N LEU A 155 -17.35 -0.83 -6.14
CA LEU A 155 -16.69 -0.41 -7.37
C LEU A 155 -17.36 0.81 -8.06
N PRO A 156 -18.70 0.90 -8.18
CA PRO A 156 -19.34 2.04 -8.84
C PRO A 156 -19.01 3.38 -8.19
N THR A 157 -18.89 3.41 -6.86
CA THR A 157 -18.55 4.62 -6.12
C THR A 157 -17.07 4.92 -6.20
N ILE A 158 -16.20 3.94 -5.92
CA ILE A 158 -14.75 4.22 -5.84
C ILE A 158 -14.13 4.57 -7.20
N LYS A 159 -14.65 3.99 -8.30
CA LYS A 159 -14.21 4.28 -9.68
C LYS A 159 -14.53 5.72 -10.14
N SER A 160 -15.39 6.44 -9.42
CA SER A 160 -15.64 7.87 -9.71
C SER A 160 -14.49 8.78 -9.30
N SER A 161 -13.58 8.31 -8.43
CA SER A 161 -12.40 9.08 -8.05
C SER A 161 -11.38 9.11 -9.18
N PRO A 162 -10.82 10.28 -9.54
CA PRO A 162 -9.75 10.38 -10.54
C PRO A 162 -8.45 9.72 -10.08
N LYS A 163 -8.30 9.41 -8.77
CA LYS A 163 -7.14 8.70 -8.23
C LYS A 163 -7.35 7.19 -8.13
N TYR A 164 -8.51 6.65 -8.48
CA TYR A 164 -8.72 5.21 -8.45
C TYR A 164 -7.70 4.49 -9.34
N GLY A 165 -6.89 3.63 -8.72
CA GLY A 165 -5.88 2.80 -9.40
C GLY A 165 -6.29 1.35 -9.60
N GLY A 166 -7.18 0.83 -8.76
CA GLY A 166 -7.58 -0.57 -8.78
C GLY A 166 -7.83 -1.14 -7.39
N VAL A 167 -7.63 -2.46 -7.28
CA VAL A 167 -7.77 -3.24 -6.05
C VAL A 167 -6.46 -3.94 -5.76
N MET A 168 -6.03 -3.93 -4.48
CA MET A 168 -4.94 -4.74 -3.96
C MET A 168 -5.54 -5.92 -3.18
N LEU A 169 -5.00 -7.12 -3.36
CA LEU A 169 -5.49 -8.32 -2.70
C LEU A 169 -4.43 -8.88 -1.75
N TRP A 170 -4.80 -9.01 -0.47
CA TRP A 170 -4.03 -9.76 0.52
C TRP A 170 -4.58 -11.19 0.65
N PHE A 171 -3.88 -12.24 0.23
CA PHE A 171 -2.69 -12.26 -0.63
C PHE A 171 -2.75 -13.47 -1.57
N ARG A 172 -1.73 -13.62 -2.42
CA ARG A 172 -1.71 -14.62 -3.51
C ARG A 172 -2.10 -16.04 -3.08
N PHE A 173 -1.70 -16.49 -1.89
CA PHE A 173 -2.04 -17.84 -1.40
C PHE A 173 -3.56 -18.04 -1.29
N TYR A 174 -4.28 -17.03 -0.81
CA TYR A 174 -5.73 -17.07 -0.65
C TYR A 174 -6.49 -16.71 -1.92
N ASP A 175 -5.85 -15.99 -2.86
CA ASP A 175 -6.44 -15.67 -4.16
C ASP A 175 -6.48 -16.90 -5.10
N THR A 176 -7.43 -17.78 -4.85
CA THR A 176 -7.72 -18.96 -5.68
C THR A 176 -8.77 -18.68 -6.75
N SER A 177 -9.70 -17.75 -6.48
CA SER A 177 -10.78 -17.37 -7.40
C SER A 177 -11.18 -15.90 -7.34
N TYR A 178 -10.78 -15.15 -6.30
CA TYR A 178 -11.32 -13.82 -6.02
C TYR A 178 -11.00 -12.82 -7.13
N SER A 179 -9.74 -12.76 -7.57
CA SER A 179 -9.32 -11.91 -8.69
C SER A 179 -10.07 -12.25 -9.98
N ASN A 180 -10.21 -13.55 -10.29
CA ASN A 180 -10.96 -14.01 -11.47
C ASN A 180 -12.43 -13.56 -11.43
N SER A 181 -13.05 -13.53 -10.26
CA SER A 181 -14.44 -13.10 -10.09
C SER A 181 -14.65 -11.60 -10.31
N ILE A 182 -13.64 -10.76 -10.07
CA ILE A 182 -13.77 -9.30 -10.13
C ILE A 182 -13.10 -8.67 -11.36
N MET A 183 -12.19 -9.39 -12.02
CA MET A 183 -11.36 -8.88 -13.12
C MET A 183 -12.17 -8.24 -14.26
N GLY A 184 -13.35 -8.76 -14.57
CA GLY A 184 -14.22 -8.20 -15.61
C GLY A 184 -14.90 -6.87 -15.24
N SER A 185 -14.81 -6.42 -13.99
CA SER A 185 -15.45 -5.20 -13.47
C SER A 185 -14.45 -4.10 -13.08
N ILE A 186 -13.16 -4.44 -12.97
CA ILE A 186 -12.09 -3.51 -12.59
C ILE A 186 -11.73 -2.59 -13.74
#